data_AF-A0A7S3NLN9-F1
#
_entry.id   AF-A0A7S3NLN9-F1
#
_cell.length_a   1.000
_cell.length_b   1.000
_cell.length_c   1.000
_cell.angle_alpha   90.00
_cell.angle_beta   90.00
_cell.angle_gamma   90.00
#
_symmetry.space_group_name_H-M   'P 1'
#
loop_
_entity.id
_entity.type
_entity.pdbx_description
1 polymer ?
#
loop_
_entity_poly.entity_id
_entity_poly.type
_entity_poly.pdbx_seq_one_letter_code
_entity_poly.pdbx_strand_id
1 'polypeptide(L)'
;MMLCLLLLVRIGKGYEVYENEYAHDILPGLNKRGNFPFEVDGDRSADGFSSVSVLTTTSSSFPLDTSEPKDPIARKEHADEKLLSEKDQGVAGRWDGSYEAEMSAVRRLRDDELGPPPSKLFYVNASLRWNPSAFAIQNGETYTIRVEDTAWLDNYIRVGANGYEAKYDVVSQCYVAAGQCRPSLAGAVPRFPSARWFELVCGIGDFVWKLQQVADATLERYLPLRESELIQTFFSVGTGRSFLANFTGELVCFANDADALYWNNRGSIAINVSRTSWPPIPRTNARSLLADPLYSS
;
A
#
# COMPACT_ATOMS: atom_id res chain seq x y z
N MET A 1 -35.02 -10.13 31.40
CA MET A 1 -33.82 -9.32 31.71
C MET A 1 -32.76 -9.67 30.68
N MET A 2 -32.60 -8.80 29.68
CA MET A 2 -31.77 -9.01 28.49
C MET A 2 -30.41 -8.37 28.77
N LEU A 3 -29.36 -9.19 28.96
CA LEU A 3 -28.00 -8.68 29.15
C LEU A 3 -27.31 -8.65 27.79
N CYS A 4 -27.33 -7.49 27.14
CA CYS A 4 -26.54 -7.20 25.94
C CYS A 4 -25.08 -7.03 26.35
N LEU A 5 -24.24 -8.01 26.05
CA LEU A 5 -22.79 -7.90 26.22
C LEU A 5 -22.21 -7.24 24.95
N LEU A 6 -21.89 -5.94 25.03
CA LEU A 6 -21.14 -5.21 24.01
C LEU A 6 -19.68 -5.68 24.03
N LEU A 7 -19.34 -6.61 23.13
CA LEU A 7 -17.95 -6.93 22.78
C LEU A 7 -17.38 -5.77 21.95
N LEU A 8 -16.62 -4.90 22.60
CA LEU A 8 -15.77 -3.92 21.93
C LEU A 8 -14.65 -4.66 21.19
N VAL A 9 -14.84 -4.85 19.88
CA VAL A 9 -13.78 -5.28 18.97
C VAL A 9 -12.73 -4.17 18.95
N ARG A 10 -11.55 -4.44 19.53
CA ARG A 10 -10.34 -3.64 19.25
C ARG A 10 -9.93 -3.95 17.81
N ILE A 11 -10.51 -3.24 16.86
CA ILE A 11 -9.94 -3.12 15.52
C ILE A 11 -8.59 -2.43 15.73
N GLY A 12 -7.50 -3.04 15.24
CA GLY A 12 -6.17 -2.44 15.30
C GLY A 12 -6.26 -1.01 14.81
N LYS A 13 -5.91 -0.05 15.67
CA LYS A 13 -5.81 1.35 15.26
C LYS A 13 -4.65 1.40 14.27
N GLY A 14 -4.96 1.43 12.97
CA GLY A 14 -3.99 1.80 11.96
C GLY A 14 -3.38 3.15 12.32
N TYR A 15 -2.15 3.39 11.90
CA TYR A 15 -1.53 4.70 12.09
C TYR A 15 -2.38 5.74 11.36
N GLU A 16 -3.01 6.65 12.13
CA GLU A 16 -3.85 7.71 11.58
C GLU A 16 -2.93 8.89 11.27
N VAL A 17 -2.73 9.17 9.98
CA VAL A 17 -1.95 10.33 9.55
C VAL A 17 -2.85 11.56 9.67
N TYR A 18 -2.64 12.37 10.72
CA TYR A 18 -3.40 13.62 10.88
C TYR A 18 -2.85 14.68 9.92
N GLU A 19 -3.62 15.00 8.88
CA GLU A 19 -3.27 16.08 7.92
C GLU A 19 -3.04 17.43 8.62
N ASN A 20 -3.67 17.63 9.79
CA ASN A 20 -3.62 18.87 10.56
C ASN A 20 -2.38 18.97 11.47
N GLU A 21 -1.65 17.87 11.73
CA GLU A 21 -0.36 17.91 12.43
C GLU A 21 0.76 18.50 11.53
N TYR A 22 0.45 18.75 10.25
CA TYR A 22 1.31 19.43 9.28
C TYR A 22 0.99 20.92 9.11
N ALA A 23 -0.12 21.38 9.68
CA ALA A 23 -0.41 22.81 9.81
C ALA A 23 0.33 23.35 11.02
N HIS A 24 1.12 24.41 10.83
CA HIS A 24 1.97 25.05 11.85
C HIS A 24 1.18 25.47 13.13
N ASP A 25 -0.13 25.56 13.03
CA ASP A 25 -0.99 26.35 13.90
C ASP A 25 -1.47 25.59 15.14
N ILE A 26 -1.29 24.27 15.21
CA ILE A 26 -1.88 23.38 16.23
C ILE A 26 -0.87 22.34 16.75
N LEU A 27 0.39 22.71 16.98
CA LEU A 27 1.34 21.83 17.67
C LEU A 27 1.13 21.90 19.19
N PRO A 28 0.89 20.78 19.90
CA PRO A 28 0.72 20.79 21.35
C PRO A 28 2.07 21.00 22.07
N GLY A 29 2.16 22.05 22.89
CA GLY A 29 3.32 22.29 23.76
C GLY A 29 3.25 23.60 24.55
N LEU A 30 2.72 23.55 25.78
CA LEU A 30 2.63 24.68 26.72
C LEU A 30 3.94 24.95 27.50
N ASN A 31 5.12 24.88 26.86
CA ASN A 31 6.39 25.16 27.54
C ASN A 31 7.13 26.35 26.93
N LYS A 32 7.48 27.32 27.77
CA LYS A 32 8.15 28.60 27.44
C LYS A 32 9.62 28.48 27.02
N ARG A 33 10.08 27.29 26.64
CA ARG A 33 11.33 27.12 25.89
C ARG A 33 10.91 26.88 24.46
N GLY A 34 11.22 27.83 23.58
CA GLY A 34 10.85 27.76 22.18
C GLY A 34 11.34 26.43 21.59
N ASN A 35 10.40 25.54 21.29
CA ASN A 35 10.67 24.40 20.42
C ASN A 35 10.90 24.99 19.03
N PHE A 36 12.17 25.10 18.66
CA PHE A 36 12.50 25.30 17.26
C PHE A 36 12.13 24.04 16.49
N PRO A 37 11.55 24.15 15.28
CA PRO A 37 10.93 23.04 14.55
C PRO A 37 11.87 21.90 14.11
N PHE A 38 13.14 21.89 14.52
CA PHE A 38 14.18 21.03 13.94
C PHE A 38 15.20 20.43 14.92
N GLU A 39 15.02 20.55 16.24
CA GLU A 39 15.92 19.90 17.20
C GLU A 39 15.14 19.10 18.23
N VAL A 40 15.21 17.76 18.16
CA VAL A 40 14.81 16.88 19.26
C VAL A 40 15.68 15.61 19.28
N ASP A 41 15.96 15.18 20.51
CA ASP A 41 16.85 14.11 20.94
C ASP A 41 16.45 12.73 20.39
N GLY A 42 17.45 11.95 19.97
CA GLY A 42 17.30 10.71 19.22
C GLY A 42 17.49 9.43 20.05
N ASP A 43 17.33 9.50 21.37
CA ASP A 43 17.54 8.33 22.22
C ASP A 43 16.28 7.43 22.33
N ARG A 44 16.49 6.15 22.05
CA ARG A 44 15.49 5.10 21.76
C ARG A 44 14.70 4.60 22.97
N SER A 45 14.59 5.38 24.04
CA SER A 45 14.15 4.89 25.35
C SER A 45 12.72 5.28 25.75
N ALA A 46 11.99 6.05 24.96
CA ALA A 46 10.68 6.57 25.36
C ALA A 46 9.56 6.21 24.37
N ASP A 47 8.45 5.75 24.94
CA ASP A 47 7.03 5.84 24.55
C ASP A 47 6.49 5.36 23.19
N GLY A 48 7.30 5.04 22.18
CA GLY A 48 6.75 4.63 20.88
C GLY A 48 6.05 5.77 20.11
N PHE A 49 6.24 7.02 20.53
CA PHE A 49 5.98 8.21 19.73
C PHE A 49 7.32 8.70 19.17
N SER A 50 7.57 8.47 17.88
CA SER A 50 8.76 9.07 17.29
C SER A 50 8.57 10.56 17.07
N SER A 51 9.44 11.36 17.66
CA SER A 51 9.48 12.83 17.59
C SER A 51 10.13 13.40 16.32
N VAL A 52 10.59 12.55 15.38
CA VAL A 52 11.00 13.01 14.05
C VAL A 52 9.77 13.34 13.22
N SER A 53 9.57 14.63 12.94
CA SER A 53 8.50 15.11 12.06
C SER A 53 8.42 14.25 10.79
N VAL A 54 7.23 13.76 10.45
CA VAL A 54 6.92 12.99 9.23
C VAL A 54 7.35 13.73 7.94
N LEU A 55 7.57 15.06 8.06
CA LEU A 55 8.05 15.95 7.00
C LEU A 55 9.57 15.99 6.84
N THR A 56 10.31 15.41 7.80
CA THR A 56 11.74 15.23 7.66
C THR A 56 12.02 13.99 6.82
N THR A 57 13.06 14.11 6.01
CA THR A 57 13.59 13.08 5.14
C THR A 57 13.98 11.79 5.87
N THR A 58 14.06 11.81 7.20
CA THR A 58 14.57 10.74 8.05
C THR A 58 13.53 10.20 9.04
N SER A 59 12.24 10.54 8.91
CA SER A 59 11.21 10.16 9.88
C SER A 59 10.94 8.65 9.96
N SER A 60 10.79 8.14 11.20
CA SER A 60 10.43 6.75 11.53
C SER A 60 8.93 6.44 11.48
N SER A 61 8.10 7.42 11.11
CA SER A 61 6.66 7.26 10.81
C SER A 61 6.39 6.59 9.46
N PHE A 62 7.44 6.40 8.65
CA PHE A 62 7.42 5.50 7.51
C PHE A 62 7.45 4.05 8.00
N PRO A 63 6.86 3.09 7.24
CA PRO A 63 6.85 1.69 7.62
C PRO A 63 8.23 1.26 8.13
N LEU A 64 8.26 0.73 9.36
CA LEU A 64 9.48 0.31 10.03
C LEU A 64 10.10 -0.87 9.29
N ASP A 65 10.79 -0.57 8.21
CA ASP A 65 11.66 -1.52 7.55
C ASP A 65 13.08 -0.95 7.48
N THR A 66 14.04 -1.81 7.75
CA THR A 66 15.47 -1.54 7.62
C THR A 66 15.95 -1.63 6.17
N SER A 67 15.12 -2.13 5.24
CA SER A 67 15.43 -2.27 3.80
C SER A 67 14.63 -1.38 2.83
N GLU A 68 13.56 -0.71 3.26
CA GLU A 68 12.77 0.22 2.44
C GLU A 68 13.35 1.66 2.45
N PRO A 69 12.91 2.55 1.54
CA PRO A 69 13.43 3.92 1.39
C PRO A 69 13.23 4.79 2.64
N LYS A 70 14.06 4.59 3.65
CA LYS A 70 14.35 5.65 4.63
C LYS A 70 14.93 6.86 3.92
N ASP A 71 15.57 6.63 2.78
CA ASP A 71 16.12 7.66 1.90
C ASP A 71 15.02 8.34 1.05
N PRO A 72 14.88 9.66 1.11
CA PRO A 72 14.01 10.44 0.22
C PRO A 72 14.26 10.21 -1.25
N ILE A 73 15.51 9.95 -1.65
CA ILE A 73 15.86 9.70 -3.04
C ILE A 73 15.09 8.47 -3.53
N ALA A 74 15.13 7.38 -2.77
CA ALA A 74 14.44 6.17 -3.15
C ALA A 74 12.89 6.30 -3.09
N ARG A 75 12.33 7.21 -2.29
CA ARG A 75 10.88 7.54 -2.34
C ARG A 75 10.51 8.27 -3.63
N LYS A 76 11.34 9.22 -4.03
CA LYS A 76 11.17 9.94 -5.29
C LYS A 76 11.31 8.97 -6.47
N GLU A 77 12.34 8.14 -6.47
CA GLU A 77 12.55 7.12 -7.51
C GLU A 77 11.33 6.20 -7.62
N HIS A 78 10.78 5.71 -6.51
CA HIS A 78 9.56 4.90 -6.52
C HIS A 78 8.35 5.66 -7.08
N ALA A 79 8.17 6.92 -6.70
CA ALA A 79 7.09 7.75 -7.22
C ALA A 79 7.24 7.99 -8.74
N ASP A 80 8.46 8.20 -9.21
CA ASP A 80 8.79 8.37 -10.63
C ASP A 80 8.55 7.06 -11.41
N GLU A 81 8.88 5.90 -10.84
CA GLU A 81 8.53 4.59 -11.41
C GLU A 81 7.02 4.39 -11.54
N LYS A 82 6.27 4.75 -10.50
CA LYS A 82 4.80 4.68 -10.55
C LYS A 82 4.23 5.62 -11.61
N LEU A 83 4.74 6.85 -11.70
CA LEU A 83 4.32 7.83 -12.71
C LEU A 83 4.64 7.36 -14.14
N LEU A 84 5.78 6.68 -14.33
CA LEU A 84 6.11 6.04 -15.60
C LEU A 84 5.09 4.94 -15.92
N SER A 85 4.75 4.09 -14.95
CA SER A 85 3.70 3.10 -15.11
C SER A 85 2.34 3.73 -15.42
N GLU A 86 1.98 4.88 -14.86
CA GLU A 86 0.73 5.58 -15.18
C GLU A 86 0.70 6.00 -16.65
N LYS A 87 1.80 6.60 -17.14
CA LYS A 87 1.95 7.02 -18.54
C LYS A 87 1.91 5.83 -19.51
N ASP A 88 2.71 4.80 -19.25
CA ASP A 88 2.83 3.62 -20.12
C ASP A 88 1.49 2.87 -20.26
N GLN A 89 0.67 2.92 -19.21
CA GLN A 89 -0.66 2.30 -19.20
C GLN A 89 -1.78 3.23 -19.70
N GLY A 90 -1.55 4.55 -19.83
CA GLY A 90 -2.63 5.51 -20.06
C GLY A 90 -3.62 5.57 -18.89
N VAL A 91 -3.10 5.54 -17.67
CA VAL A 91 -3.83 5.63 -16.40
C VAL A 91 -3.60 7.00 -15.80
N ALA A 92 -4.62 7.57 -15.15
CA ALA A 92 -4.48 8.81 -14.40
C ALA A 92 -4.22 8.55 -12.91
N GLY A 93 -3.65 9.54 -12.23
CA GLY A 93 -3.46 9.51 -10.80
C GLY A 93 -4.80 9.42 -10.06
N ARG A 94 -4.74 8.92 -8.81
CA ARG A 94 -5.91 8.65 -7.96
C ARG A 94 -6.86 9.84 -7.80
N TRP A 95 -6.35 11.07 -7.90
CA TRP A 95 -7.09 12.30 -7.62
C TRP A 95 -7.26 13.22 -8.84
N ASP A 96 -6.83 12.80 -10.03
CA ASP A 96 -6.82 13.65 -11.22
C ASP A 96 -8.23 13.82 -11.85
N GLY A 97 -9.20 13.02 -11.38
CA GLY A 97 -10.59 13.08 -11.83
C GLY A 97 -10.86 12.32 -13.13
N SER A 98 -12.12 12.33 -13.57
CA SER A 98 -12.58 11.56 -14.74
C SER A 98 -12.03 12.10 -16.07
N TYR A 99 -11.83 13.41 -16.17
CA TYR A 99 -11.28 14.04 -17.39
C TYR A 99 -9.85 13.58 -17.67
N GLU A 100 -8.96 13.62 -16.67
CA GLU A 100 -7.58 13.17 -16.87
C GLU A 100 -7.48 11.67 -17.08
N ALA A 101 -8.35 10.86 -16.45
CA ALA A 101 -8.44 9.43 -16.75
C ALA A 101 -8.78 9.18 -18.22
N GLU A 102 -9.72 9.95 -18.78
CA GLU A 102 -10.07 9.89 -20.21
C GLU A 102 -8.89 10.32 -21.09
N MET A 103 -8.29 11.47 -20.78
CA MET A 103 -7.21 12.03 -21.58
C MET A 103 -5.96 11.16 -21.53
N SER A 104 -5.67 10.49 -20.41
CA SER A 104 -4.54 9.56 -20.28
C SER A 104 -4.71 8.34 -21.20
N ALA A 105 -5.92 7.76 -21.25
CA ALA A 105 -6.23 6.67 -22.18
C ALA A 105 -6.12 7.12 -23.65
N VAL A 106 -6.65 8.31 -23.97
CA VAL A 106 -6.57 8.90 -25.32
C VAL A 106 -5.12 9.15 -25.74
N ARG A 107 -4.31 9.76 -24.87
CA ARG A 107 -2.89 10.03 -25.13
C ARG A 107 -2.16 8.72 -25.45
N ARG A 108 -2.37 7.68 -24.63
CA ARG A 108 -1.74 6.38 -24.85
C ARG A 108 -2.17 5.71 -26.16
N LEU A 109 -3.44 5.86 -26.57
CA LEU A 109 -3.94 5.35 -27.84
C LEU A 109 -3.40 6.08 -29.08
N ARG A 110 -2.87 7.31 -28.92
CA ARG A 110 -2.27 8.07 -30.03
C ARG A 110 -0.82 7.69 -30.29
N ASP A 111 -0.17 7.04 -29.34
CA ASP A 111 1.17 6.54 -29.54
C ASP A 111 1.14 5.36 -30.52
N ASP A 112 1.96 5.42 -31.56
CA ASP A 112 1.96 4.42 -32.65
C ASP A 112 2.39 3.01 -32.18
N GLU A 113 3.01 2.89 -31.00
CA GLU A 113 3.48 1.64 -30.42
C GLU A 113 2.78 1.35 -29.07
N LEU A 114 1.59 0.75 -29.12
CA LEU A 114 0.90 0.26 -27.91
C LEU A 114 1.63 -0.92 -27.27
N GLY A 115 2.29 -1.78 -28.05
CA GLY A 115 2.99 -2.95 -27.53
C GLY A 115 2.06 -3.97 -26.84
N PRO A 116 2.63 -4.96 -26.13
CA PRO A 116 1.85 -5.93 -25.37
C PRO A 116 1.17 -5.28 -24.16
N PRO A 117 0.17 -5.94 -23.55
CA PRO A 117 -0.43 -5.46 -22.31
C PRO A 117 0.63 -5.20 -21.23
N PRO A 118 0.60 -4.03 -20.58
CA PRO A 118 1.53 -3.69 -19.51
C PRO A 118 1.52 -4.74 -18.41
N SER A 119 2.72 -5.15 -18.00
CA SER A 119 2.93 -6.11 -16.93
C SER A 119 4.16 -5.75 -16.10
N LYS A 120 4.16 -6.13 -14.82
CA LYS A 120 5.31 -5.94 -13.93
C LYS A 120 5.49 -7.16 -13.04
N LEU A 121 6.71 -7.69 -13.05
CA LEU A 121 7.20 -8.67 -12.10
C LEU A 121 7.78 -7.92 -10.90
N PHE A 122 7.31 -8.24 -9.69
CA PHE A 122 7.92 -7.75 -8.46
C PHE A 122 7.87 -8.82 -7.36
N TYR A 123 8.63 -8.58 -6.30
CA TYR A 123 8.78 -9.53 -5.20
C TYR A 123 8.04 -9.02 -3.97
N VAL A 124 7.28 -9.92 -3.34
CA VAL A 124 6.68 -9.67 -2.04
C VAL A 124 7.53 -10.40 -1.01
N ASN A 125 8.32 -9.65 -0.24
CA ASN A 125 9.13 -10.17 0.84
C ASN A 125 8.29 -10.27 2.12
N ALA A 126 8.32 -11.45 2.77
CA ALA A 126 7.50 -11.71 3.96
C ALA A 126 7.97 -10.96 5.21
N SER A 127 9.21 -10.46 5.23
CA SER A 127 9.68 -9.59 6.31
C SER A 127 9.21 -8.15 6.16
N LEU A 128 8.62 -7.79 5.02
CA LEU A 128 8.16 -6.44 4.72
C LEU A 128 6.67 -6.31 4.97
N ARG A 129 6.33 -5.24 5.70
CA ARG A 129 4.95 -4.90 6.00
C ARG A 129 4.18 -4.49 4.75
N TRP A 130 4.85 -3.86 3.80
CA TRP A 130 4.28 -3.41 2.53
C TRP A 130 5.26 -3.69 1.40
N ASN A 131 4.78 -4.21 0.28
CA ASN A 131 5.62 -4.46 -0.90
C ASN A 131 4.99 -3.68 -2.06
N PRO A 132 5.43 -2.44 -2.28
CA PRO A 132 4.89 -1.57 -3.30
C PRO A 132 5.39 -2.00 -4.69
N SER A 133 4.49 -2.10 -5.66
CA SER A 133 4.84 -2.60 -6.99
C SER A 133 5.31 -1.52 -7.96
N ALA A 134 5.00 -0.25 -7.69
CA ALA A 134 4.97 0.85 -8.66
C ALA A 134 4.18 0.52 -9.96
N PHE A 135 3.27 -0.45 -9.90
CA PHE A 135 2.36 -0.77 -11.00
C PHE A 135 1.02 -0.04 -10.79
N ALA A 136 0.70 0.86 -11.72
CA ALA A 136 -0.51 1.67 -11.67
C ALA A 136 -1.76 0.84 -11.94
N ILE A 137 -2.81 1.09 -11.16
CA ILE A 137 -4.13 0.49 -11.24
C ILE A 137 -5.15 1.62 -11.38
N GLN A 138 -6.02 1.52 -12.37
CA GLN A 138 -7.15 2.42 -12.60
C GLN A 138 -8.46 1.72 -12.25
N ASN A 139 -9.34 2.40 -11.51
CA ASN A 139 -10.72 1.98 -11.27
C ASN A 139 -11.40 1.60 -12.62
N GLY A 140 -12.34 0.66 -12.64
CA GLY A 140 -13.10 0.23 -13.81
C GLY A 140 -12.32 -0.59 -14.85
N GLU A 141 -11.00 -0.76 -14.67
CA GLU A 141 -10.16 -1.57 -15.54
C GLU A 141 -9.95 -2.97 -14.97
N THR A 142 -9.57 -3.93 -15.82
CA THR A 142 -9.36 -5.33 -15.42
C THR A 142 -7.89 -5.69 -15.40
N TYR A 143 -7.52 -6.49 -14.40
CA TYR A 143 -6.15 -6.92 -14.15
C TYR A 143 -6.10 -8.39 -13.79
N THR A 144 -4.93 -9.00 -13.96
CA THR A 144 -4.63 -10.35 -13.49
C THR A 144 -3.31 -10.35 -12.74
N ILE A 145 -3.30 -11.00 -11.58
CA ILE A 145 -2.11 -11.29 -10.77
C ILE A 145 -1.84 -12.79 -10.88
N ARG A 146 -0.59 -13.16 -11.15
CA ARG A 146 -0.10 -14.54 -11.11
C ARG A 146 1.07 -14.64 -10.16
N VAL A 147 1.12 -15.71 -9.38
CA VAL A 147 2.22 -15.97 -8.45
C VAL A 147 3.06 -17.12 -8.96
N GLU A 148 4.38 -16.93 -8.99
CA GLU A 148 5.34 -17.97 -9.36
C GLU A 148 5.55 -18.95 -8.20
N ASP A 149 6.05 -20.17 -8.48
CA ASP A 149 6.28 -21.21 -7.47
C ASP A 149 7.47 -20.88 -6.55
N THR A 150 7.17 -19.98 -5.60
CA THR A 150 8.07 -19.44 -4.60
C THR A 150 7.37 -19.48 -3.25
N ALA A 151 8.15 -19.44 -2.17
CA ALA A 151 7.60 -19.61 -0.84
C ALA A 151 8.27 -18.69 0.16
N TRP A 152 7.49 -18.31 1.16
CA TRP A 152 7.94 -17.66 2.36
C TRP A 152 8.25 -18.67 3.48
N LEU A 153 8.85 -18.15 4.54
CA LEU A 153 9.03 -18.81 5.82
C LEU A 153 8.38 -17.95 6.90
N ASP A 154 7.34 -18.48 7.54
CA ASP A 154 6.82 -17.98 8.82
C ASP A 154 7.56 -18.74 9.92
N ASN A 155 8.59 -18.10 10.48
CA ASN A 155 9.54 -18.74 11.39
C ASN A 155 10.22 -19.97 10.72
N TYR A 156 9.71 -21.18 10.94
CA TYR A 156 10.21 -22.43 10.35
C TYR A 156 9.19 -23.12 9.42
N ILE A 157 8.00 -22.54 9.26
CA ILE A 157 6.94 -23.10 8.41
C ILE A 157 7.13 -22.56 7.00
N ARG A 158 7.30 -23.44 6.00
CA ARG A 158 7.29 -23.05 4.59
C ARG A 158 5.87 -22.78 4.13
N VAL A 159 5.60 -21.58 3.64
CA VAL A 159 4.26 -21.12 3.28
C VAL A 159 4.27 -20.55 1.87
N GLY A 160 3.35 -21.01 1.02
CA GLY A 160 3.11 -20.42 -0.30
C GLY A 160 2.08 -19.29 -0.24
N ALA A 161 1.76 -18.69 -1.38
CA ALA A 161 0.86 -17.54 -1.45
C ALA A 161 -0.59 -17.81 -0.99
N ASN A 162 -1.03 -19.08 -0.91
CA ASN A 162 -2.34 -19.44 -0.36
C ASN A 162 -2.41 -19.37 1.18
N GLY A 163 -1.29 -19.08 1.86
CA GLY A 163 -1.23 -19.07 3.31
C GLY A 163 -1.51 -20.44 3.92
N TYR A 164 -1.91 -20.44 5.18
CA TYR A 164 -2.35 -21.64 5.90
C TYR A 164 -3.48 -21.34 6.89
N GLU A 165 -4.22 -22.37 7.28
CA GLU A 165 -5.26 -22.25 8.29
C GLU A 165 -4.65 -22.14 9.68
N ALA A 166 -5.03 -21.10 10.41
CA ALA A 166 -4.73 -20.92 11.81
C ALA A 166 -6.04 -20.79 12.59
N LYS A 167 -6.16 -21.50 13.71
CA LYS A 167 -7.33 -21.40 14.59
C LYS A 167 -6.89 -21.25 16.04
N TYR A 168 -7.58 -20.41 16.80
CA TYR A 168 -7.36 -20.33 18.24
C TYR A 168 -7.99 -21.54 18.92
N ASP A 169 -7.18 -22.33 19.62
CA ASP A 169 -7.64 -23.41 20.49
C ASP A 169 -7.79 -22.86 21.91
N VAL A 170 -9.03 -22.83 22.40
CA VAL A 170 -9.37 -22.33 23.75
C VAL A 170 -8.84 -23.25 24.84
N VAL A 171 -8.73 -24.56 24.60
CA VAL A 171 -8.25 -25.52 25.61
C VAL A 171 -6.76 -25.34 25.83
N SER A 172 -6.00 -25.26 24.74
CA SER A 172 -4.54 -25.06 24.77
C SER A 172 -4.13 -23.59 24.89
N GLN A 173 -5.10 -22.66 24.85
CA GLN A 173 -4.92 -21.20 24.88
C GLN A 173 -3.87 -20.68 23.87
N CYS A 174 -3.89 -21.21 22.64
CA CYS A 174 -2.91 -20.86 21.62
C CYS A 174 -3.49 -20.93 20.21
N TYR A 175 -2.85 -20.26 19.25
CA TYR A 175 -3.14 -20.49 17.84
C TYR A 175 -2.49 -21.80 17.38
N VAL A 176 -3.30 -22.69 16.81
CA VAL A 176 -2.84 -23.90 16.15
C VAL A 176 -2.64 -23.60 14.67
N ALA A 177 -1.41 -23.72 14.22
CA ALA A 177 -0.97 -23.51 12.84
C ALA A 177 -0.10 -24.71 12.41
N ALA A 178 -0.35 -25.28 11.23
CA ALA A 178 0.36 -26.47 10.75
C ALA A 178 0.42 -27.63 11.77
N GLY A 179 -0.65 -27.81 12.55
CA GLY A 179 -0.72 -28.85 13.60
C GLY A 179 0.06 -28.56 14.88
N GLN A 180 0.65 -27.37 15.01
CA GLN A 180 1.44 -26.98 16.19
C GLN A 180 0.80 -25.81 16.93
N CYS A 181 0.76 -25.92 18.26
CA CYS A 181 0.31 -24.87 19.17
C CYS A 181 1.39 -23.78 19.28
N ARG A 182 1.03 -22.54 18.96
CA ARG A 182 1.91 -21.36 19.01
C ARG A 182 1.41 -20.38 20.07
N PRO A 183 1.78 -20.56 21.35
CA PRO A 183 1.31 -19.67 22.44
C PRO A 183 1.81 -18.23 22.29
N SER A 184 2.94 -18.02 21.59
CA SER A 184 3.46 -16.69 21.27
C SER A 184 2.54 -15.88 20.33
N LEU A 185 1.56 -16.53 19.69
CA LEU A 185 0.55 -15.88 18.86
C LEU A 185 -0.73 -15.56 19.65
N ALA A 186 -0.79 -15.81 20.96
CA ALA A 186 -2.00 -15.54 21.75
C ALA A 186 -2.38 -14.05 21.66
N GLY A 187 -3.57 -13.77 21.13
CA GLY A 187 -4.07 -12.40 20.87
C GLY A 187 -3.57 -11.74 19.58
N ALA A 188 -2.72 -12.41 18.81
CA ALA A 188 -2.33 -11.95 17.48
C ALA A 188 -3.44 -12.23 16.47
N VAL A 189 -3.68 -11.27 15.58
CA VAL A 189 -4.68 -11.37 14.51
C VAL A 189 -3.96 -11.02 13.20
N PRO A 190 -4.17 -11.78 12.10
CA PRO A 190 -3.63 -11.39 10.81
C PRO A 190 -4.20 -10.04 10.39
N ARG A 191 -3.41 -9.25 9.65
CA ARG A 191 -3.79 -7.88 9.26
C ARG A 191 -5.06 -7.82 8.41
N PHE A 192 -5.35 -8.88 7.66
CA PHE A 192 -6.61 -9.07 6.96
C PHE A 192 -7.32 -10.34 7.47
N PRO A 193 -8.21 -10.22 8.48
CA PRO A 193 -8.85 -11.36 9.14
C PRO A 193 -9.73 -12.23 8.23
N SER A 194 -10.18 -11.69 7.09
CA SER A 194 -10.99 -12.41 6.11
C SER A 194 -10.19 -13.35 5.20
N ALA A 195 -8.86 -13.31 5.27
CA ALA A 195 -7.95 -14.19 4.54
C ALA A 195 -7.22 -15.15 5.50
N ARG A 196 -6.60 -16.19 4.95
CA ARG A 196 -5.79 -17.14 5.71
C ARG A 196 -4.53 -16.47 6.26
N TRP A 197 -3.96 -17.07 7.30
CA TRP A 197 -2.69 -16.61 7.86
C TRP A 197 -1.63 -16.73 6.79
N PHE A 198 -0.82 -15.67 6.63
CA PHE A 198 0.24 -15.60 5.62
C PHE A 198 -0.23 -15.71 4.16
N GLU A 199 -1.54 -15.61 3.88
CA GLU A 199 -2.02 -15.53 2.50
C GLU A 199 -1.49 -14.26 1.82
N LEU A 200 -1.20 -14.31 0.52
CA LEU A 200 -0.89 -13.11 -0.25
C LEU A 200 -2.14 -12.23 -0.32
N VAL A 201 -2.04 -11.05 0.26
CA VAL A 201 -3.06 -10.02 0.23
C VAL A 201 -2.49 -8.80 -0.46
N CYS A 202 -3.32 -8.15 -1.28
CA CYS A 202 -2.95 -6.89 -1.90
C CYS A 202 -4.04 -5.85 -1.64
N GLY A 203 -3.65 -4.58 -1.68
CA GLY A 203 -4.52 -3.41 -1.71
C GLY A 203 -4.16 -2.51 -2.88
N ILE A 204 -5.03 -1.55 -3.15
CA ILE A 204 -4.83 -0.50 -4.15
C ILE A 204 -4.82 0.85 -3.44
N GLY A 205 -3.71 1.58 -3.53
CA GLY A 205 -3.51 2.89 -2.91
C GLY A 205 -2.13 3.44 -3.22
N ASP A 206 -1.86 4.71 -2.90
CA ASP A 206 -0.56 5.31 -3.19
C ASP A 206 0.42 4.99 -2.05
N PHE A 207 1.50 4.25 -2.33
CA PHE A 207 2.51 3.93 -1.33
C PHE A 207 3.27 5.18 -0.86
N VAL A 208 3.51 6.10 -1.78
CA VAL A 208 4.02 7.44 -1.53
C VAL A 208 3.16 8.45 -2.29
N TRP A 209 2.91 9.61 -1.68
CA TRP A 209 2.13 10.67 -2.31
C TRP A 209 2.78 12.03 -2.12
N LYS A 210 2.66 12.90 -3.13
CA LYS A 210 3.27 14.22 -3.13
C LYS A 210 2.40 15.21 -2.35
N LEU A 211 2.98 15.90 -1.38
CA LEU A 211 2.32 17.02 -0.71
C LEU A 211 2.23 18.20 -1.68
N GLN A 212 1.02 18.64 -2.03
CA GLN A 212 0.82 19.73 -3.00
C GLN A 212 1.13 21.13 -2.44
N GLN A 213 1.04 21.32 -1.12
CA GLN A 213 1.32 22.61 -0.48
C GLN A 213 2.75 22.68 0.05
N VAL A 214 3.71 22.99 -0.83
CA VAL A 214 5.09 23.29 -0.41
C VAL A 214 5.41 24.74 -0.79
N ALA A 215 5.82 25.54 0.21
CA ALA A 215 6.16 26.96 0.02
C ALA A 215 7.35 27.17 -0.94
N ASP A 216 8.19 26.15 -1.08
CA ASP A 216 9.25 26.07 -2.07
C ASP A 216 8.92 24.96 -3.08
N ALA A 217 8.58 25.36 -4.29
CA ALA A 217 8.23 24.46 -5.39
C ALA A 217 9.38 23.52 -5.82
N THR A 218 10.61 23.79 -5.37
CA THR A 218 11.77 22.94 -5.66
C THR A 218 11.91 21.75 -4.71
N LEU A 219 11.23 21.79 -3.55
CA LEU A 219 11.28 20.72 -2.55
C LEU A 219 10.12 19.74 -2.77
N GLU A 220 10.38 18.66 -3.51
CA GLU A 220 9.43 17.56 -3.65
C GLU A 220 9.34 16.80 -2.32
N ARG A 221 8.16 16.85 -1.69
CA ARG A 221 7.90 16.17 -0.41
C ARG A 221 6.96 14.99 -0.64
N TYR A 222 7.47 13.79 -0.42
CA TYR A 222 6.71 12.56 -0.46
C TYR A 222 6.33 12.14 0.95
N LEU A 223 5.03 11.96 1.16
CA LEU A 223 4.43 11.52 2.41
C LEU A 223 4.18 10.02 2.40
N PRO A 224 4.14 9.38 3.59
CA PRO A 224 3.96 7.95 3.69
C PRO A 224 2.55 7.51 3.26
N LEU A 225 2.45 6.24 2.93
CA LEU A 225 1.19 5.51 2.73
C LEU A 225 0.17 5.83 3.83
N ARG A 226 -1.08 6.09 3.41
CA ARG A 226 -2.22 6.23 4.31
C ARG A 226 -2.86 4.86 4.55
N GLU A 227 -2.45 4.18 5.62
CA GLU A 227 -2.87 2.81 5.88
C GLU A 227 -4.39 2.66 6.03
N SER A 228 -5.05 3.63 6.66
CA SER A 228 -6.51 3.65 6.83
C SER A 228 -7.28 3.63 5.51
N GLU A 229 -6.71 4.20 4.45
CA GLU A 229 -7.28 4.17 3.11
C GLU A 229 -6.95 2.85 2.40
N LEU A 230 -5.71 2.36 2.51
CA LEU A 230 -5.28 1.12 1.87
C LEU A 230 -6.00 -0.12 2.43
N ILE A 231 -6.23 -0.18 3.74
CA ILE A 231 -6.92 -1.31 4.38
C ILE A 231 -8.33 -1.52 3.80
N GLN A 232 -9.01 -0.44 3.39
CA GLN A 232 -10.35 -0.53 2.79
C GLN A 232 -10.35 -1.16 1.39
N THR A 233 -9.18 -1.22 0.74
CA THR A 233 -9.03 -1.73 -0.62
C THR A 233 -8.41 -3.13 -0.66
N PHE A 234 -8.20 -3.76 0.50
CA PHE A 234 -7.64 -5.09 0.61
C PHE A 234 -8.50 -6.16 -0.06
N PHE A 235 -7.82 -7.10 -0.72
CA PHE A 235 -8.41 -8.31 -1.24
C PHE A 235 -7.40 -9.45 -1.20
N SER A 236 -7.91 -10.67 -0.99
CA SER A 236 -7.09 -11.87 -0.99
C SER A 236 -6.70 -12.27 -2.40
N VAL A 237 -5.46 -12.68 -2.63
CA VAL A 237 -4.96 -13.10 -3.96
C VAL A 237 -4.70 -14.60 -4.01
N GLY A 238 -4.07 -15.17 -2.98
CA GLY A 238 -3.61 -16.56 -3.04
C GLY A 238 -2.57 -16.77 -4.16
N THR A 239 -2.70 -17.85 -4.93
CA THR A 239 -1.82 -18.17 -6.08
C THR A 239 -2.07 -17.35 -7.34
N GLY A 240 -3.18 -16.61 -7.40
CA GLY A 240 -3.48 -15.74 -8.53
C GLY A 240 -4.92 -15.26 -8.52
N ARG A 241 -5.16 -14.10 -9.14
CA ARG A 241 -6.48 -13.46 -9.15
C ARG A 241 -6.66 -12.57 -10.37
N SER A 242 -7.78 -12.72 -11.06
CA SER A 242 -8.29 -11.72 -11.99
C SER A 242 -9.35 -10.87 -11.30
N PHE A 243 -9.33 -9.56 -11.51
CA PHE A 243 -10.27 -8.65 -10.86
C PHE A 243 -10.59 -7.42 -11.71
N LEU A 244 -11.77 -6.85 -11.48
CA LEU A 244 -12.14 -5.50 -11.87
C LEU A 244 -11.72 -4.57 -10.74
N ALA A 245 -10.90 -3.57 -11.03
CA ALA A 245 -10.44 -2.62 -10.02
C ALA A 245 -11.58 -1.67 -9.61
N ASN A 246 -11.83 -1.54 -8.32
CA ASN A 246 -12.80 -0.57 -7.78
C ASN A 246 -12.15 0.74 -7.31
N PHE A 247 -10.81 0.78 -7.32
CA PHE A 247 -9.99 1.87 -6.81
C PHE A 247 -8.90 2.21 -7.81
N THR A 248 -8.39 3.44 -7.74
CA THR A 248 -7.23 3.90 -8.51
C THR A 248 -6.05 4.09 -7.56
N GLY A 249 -4.84 3.75 -7.98
CA GLY A 249 -3.62 3.89 -7.18
C GLY A 249 -2.55 2.91 -7.63
N GLU A 250 -1.68 2.52 -6.71
CA GLU A 250 -0.67 1.49 -6.92
C GLU A 250 -1.11 0.16 -6.30
N LEU A 251 -0.72 -0.97 -6.91
CA LEU A 251 -0.87 -2.27 -6.27
C LEU A 251 0.20 -2.43 -5.16
N VAL A 252 -0.23 -2.62 -3.92
CA VAL A 252 0.65 -2.86 -2.76
C VAL A 252 0.29 -4.21 -2.15
N CYS A 253 1.28 -5.11 -2.02
CA CYS A 253 1.03 -6.48 -1.54
C CYS A 253 1.82 -6.81 -0.26
N PHE A 254 1.39 -7.82 0.47
CA PHE A 254 2.08 -8.29 1.68
C PHE A 254 1.70 -9.74 2.01
N ALA A 255 2.55 -10.40 2.81
CA ALA A 255 2.22 -11.68 3.43
C ALA A 255 1.30 -11.43 4.63
N ASN A 256 0.10 -12.01 4.69
CA ASN A 256 -0.92 -11.70 5.70
C ASN A 256 -0.61 -12.24 7.11
N ASP A 257 0.46 -11.74 7.71
CA ASP A 257 0.85 -12.02 9.10
C ASP A 257 0.29 -10.95 10.06
N ALA A 258 0.41 -11.20 11.36
CA ALA A 258 0.11 -10.22 12.38
C ALA A 258 1.14 -9.07 12.37
N ASP A 259 0.66 -7.85 12.63
CA ASP A 259 1.44 -6.62 12.46
C ASP A 259 2.79 -6.61 13.21
N ALA A 260 2.82 -7.19 14.42
CA ALA A 260 4.00 -7.23 15.27
C ALA A 260 4.97 -8.40 14.98
N LEU A 261 4.73 -9.23 13.97
CA LEU A 261 5.45 -10.49 13.77
C LEU A 261 6.31 -10.57 12.50
N TYR A 262 6.32 -9.55 11.65
CA TYR A 262 7.11 -9.56 10.40
C TYR A 262 8.61 -9.75 10.59
N TRP A 263 9.16 -9.41 11.75
CA TRP A 263 10.59 -9.48 12.06
C TRP A 263 11.20 -10.89 12.00
N ASN A 264 10.39 -11.96 12.14
CA ASN A 264 10.89 -13.34 12.09
C ASN A 264 10.57 -14.06 10.76
N ASN A 265 9.92 -13.37 9.83
CA ASN A 265 9.57 -13.89 8.52
C ASN A 265 10.74 -13.81 7.56
N ARG A 266 10.80 -14.74 6.59
CA ARG A 266 11.89 -14.77 5.59
C ARG A 266 11.38 -15.19 4.21
N GLY A 267 12.19 -14.89 3.21
CA GLY A 267 11.94 -15.26 1.82
C GLY A 267 11.00 -14.29 1.12
N SER A 268 10.86 -14.50 -0.19
CA SER A 268 9.99 -13.70 -1.03
C SER A 268 9.21 -14.58 -1.99
N ILE A 269 8.06 -14.08 -2.45
CA ILE A 269 7.35 -14.66 -3.59
C ILE A 269 7.38 -13.69 -4.76
N ALA A 270 7.55 -14.23 -5.96
CA ALA A 270 7.54 -13.44 -7.19
C ALA A 270 6.12 -13.38 -7.73
N ILE A 271 5.64 -12.17 -8.03
CA ILE A 271 4.30 -11.94 -8.55
C ILE A 271 4.34 -11.12 -9.83
N ASN A 272 3.57 -11.53 -10.81
CA ASN A 272 3.39 -10.84 -12.07
C ASN A 272 1.97 -10.26 -12.12
N VAL A 273 1.88 -8.93 -12.14
CA VAL A 273 0.63 -8.21 -12.37
C VAL A 273 0.57 -7.77 -13.83
N SER A 274 -0.57 -7.92 -14.48
CA SER A 274 -0.79 -7.48 -15.85
C SER A 274 -2.15 -6.82 -16.00
N ARG A 275 -2.23 -5.74 -16.76
CA ARG A 275 -3.50 -5.14 -17.17
C ARG A 275 -4.10 -5.98 -18.30
N THR A 276 -5.36 -6.42 -18.14
CA THR A 276 -6.04 -7.26 -19.14
C THR A 276 -7.02 -6.48 -20.01
N SER A 277 -7.52 -5.33 -19.56
CA SER A 277 -8.23 -4.37 -20.41
C SER A 277 -7.22 -3.55 -21.19
N TRP A 278 -6.68 -4.15 -22.25
CA TRP A 278 -5.68 -3.56 -23.14
C TRP A 278 -6.09 -3.72 -24.61
N PRO A 279 -5.93 -2.70 -25.46
CA PRO A 279 -5.48 -1.33 -25.16
C PRO A 279 -6.46 -0.55 -24.25
N PRO A 280 -6.06 0.59 -23.65
CA PRO A 280 -6.95 1.33 -22.77
C PRO A 280 -8.15 1.85 -23.57
N ILE A 281 -9.36 1.73 -23.02
CA ILE A 281 -10.59 2.16 -23.68
C ILE A 281 -11.07 3.44 -22.99
N PRO A 282 -11.14 4.58 -23.72
CA PRO A 282 -11.77 5.79 -23.19
C PRO A 282 -13.21 5.50 -22.77
N ARG A 283 -13.63 6.00 -21.60
CA ARG A 283 -14.92 5.70 -20.99
C ARG A 283 -16.08 6.45 -21.64
N THR A 284 -15.79 7.57 -22.28
CA THR A 284 -16.74 8.26 -23.15
C THR A 284 -16.47 7.87 -24.59
N ASN A 285 -17.40 8.18 -25.50
CA ASN A 285 -17.05 8.25 -26.93
C ASN A 285 -16.07 9.42 -27.16
N ALA A 286 -14.90 9.46 -26.51
CA ALA A 286 -13.92 10.53 -26.69
C ALA A 286 -13.48 10.65 -28.16
N ARG A 287 -13.60 9.58 -28.96
CA ARG A 287 -13.48 9.66 -30.42
C ARG A 287 -14.44 10.68 -31.05
N SER A 288 -15.68 10.82 -30.56
CA SER A 288 -16.60 11.86 -31.02
C SER A 288 -16.29 13.24 -30.43
N LEU A 289 -15.73 13.33 -29.22
CA LEU A 289 -15.30 14.61 -28.61
C LEU A 289 -14.01 15.17 -29.24
N LEU A 290 -13.11 14.30 -29.69
CA LEU A 290 -11.83 14.66 -30.32
C LEU A 290 -11.94 14.81 -31.84
N ALA A 291 -13.00 14.30 -32.46
CA ALA A 291 -13.37 14.60 -33.85
C ALA A 291 -14.08 15.96 -33.98
N ASP A 292 -14.37 16.62 -32.86
CA ASP A 292 -14.93 17.97 -32.83
C ASP A 292 -13.82 19.01 -33.12
N PRO A 293 -13.93 19.82 -34.20
CA PRO A 293 -12.93 20.82 -34.58
C PRO A 293 -12.64 21.88 -33.51
N LEU A 294 -13.49 21.99 -32.47
CA LEU A 294 -13.29 22.93 -31.36
C LEU A 294 -12.11 22.57 -30.45
N TYR A 295 -11.61 21.33 -30.51
CA TYR A 295 -10.52 20.83 -29.65
C TYR A 295 -9.27 20.42 -30.44
N SER A 296 -9.22 20.71 -31.74
CA SER A 296 -8.03 20.57 -32.58
C SER A 296 -7.37 21.94 -32.77
N SER A 297 -6.60 22.39 -31.78
CA SER A 297 -5.73 23.57 -31.87
C SER A 297 -4.30 23.25 -31.50
#